data_AF-A0A4R4DV60-F1
#
_entry.id   AF-A0A4R4DV60-F1
#
_cell.length_a   1.000
_cell.length_b   1.000
_cell.length_c   1.000
_cell.angle_alpha   90.00
_cell.angle_beta   90.00
_cell.angle_gamma   90.00
#
_symmetry.space_group_name_H-M   'P 1'
#
loop_
_entity.id
_entity.type
_entity.pdbx_description
1 polymer ?
#
loop_
_entity_poly.entity_id
_entity_poly.type
_entity_poly.pdbx_seq_one_letter_code
_entity_poly.pdbx_strand_id
1 'polypeptide(L)'
;MHTALTYHPQEPAAERTSSQSKGERTALLTVLAYEGLGALLGGALLVAAPDGRLMDMPVAMMRGVFPDFRVPGLILFALGLLSTAAFGAVWRRGRADWLLSALALGGLLVWFWVEIAILQQLHWLHAMWGLPVLLGVETALPLLPNRAARLRQAALWSGILASLLYVAINVIVPPHWPGYNSAAQTVSELSAIGAPTRVLWNVLATPYTLLMLAFGWVVWASAGYNRRLRSTGILLLAYAALGICWPFAPMHLREALAAGGGGITDTLHITLGVVTQALFFCALGFAAGALGRGFLYYSLFSFLLLLVFGTLTFLDAPALARNLPTPLIGVWERINIGVFLLWVVVLALQLLRTGRSPALHAVRGAGSDPDAERRHDSDLLID
;
A
#
# COMPACT_ATOMS: atom_id res chain seq x y z
N MET A 1 -62.47 1.14 -7.32
CA MET A 1 -62.03 0.97 -8.72
C MET A 1 -60.60 1.47 -8.80
N HIS A 2 -59.64 0.63 -9.24
CA HIS A 2 -58.18 0.89 -9.38
C HIS A 2 -57.40 1.02 -8.05
N THR A 3 -56.24 0.39 -7.79
CA THR A 3 -55.24 -0.28 -8.64
C THR A 3 -54.51 -1.35 -7.81
N ALA A 4 -54.21 -2.48 -8.46
CA ALA A 4 -53.50 -3.62 -7.88
C ALA A 4 -52.06 -3.28 -7.45
N LEU A 5 -51.66 -3.79 -6.29
CA LEU A 5 -50.27 -3.89 -5.85
C LEU A 5 -49.52 -4.86 -6.77
N THR A 6 -48.82 -4.34 -7.77
CA THR A 6 -47.85 -5.10 -8.56
C THR A 6 -46.65 -5.44 -7.68
N TYR A 7 -46.60 -6.70 -7.25
CA TYR A 7 -45.39 -7.37 -6.78
C TYR A 7 -44.32 -7.28 -7.89
N HIS A 8 -43.27 -6.49 -7.67
CA HIS A 8 -42.06 -6.56 -8.48
C HIS A 8 -41.26 -7.81 -8.04
N PRO A 9 -41.10 -8.82 -8.91
CA PRO A 9 -40.17 -9.91 -8.63
C PRO A 9 -38.77 -9.31 -8.48
N GLN A 10 -38.00 -9.81 -7.51
CA GLN A 10 -36.57 -9.52 -7.44
C GLN A 10 -35.95 -9.77 -8.83
N GLU A 11 -35.26 -8.76 -9.36
CA GLU A 11 -34.48 -8.90 -10.58
C GLU A 11 -33.61 -10.15 -10.46
N PRO A 12 -33.64 -11.07 -11.44
CA PRO A 12 -32.72 -12.18 -11.45
C PRO A 12 -31.31 -11.62 -11.43
N ALA A 13 -30.47 -12.17 -10.53
CA ALA A 13 -29.07 -11.79 -10.34
C ALA A 13 -28.42 -11.50 -11.70
N ALA A 14 -28.15 -10.21 -11.95
CA ALA A 14 -27.68 -9.70 -13.23
C ALA A 14 -26.62 -10.65 -13.80
N GLU A 15 -26.97 -11.28 -14.92
CA GLU A 15 -26.08 -12.11 -15.71
C GLU A 15 -24.83 -11.27 -15.97
N ARG A 16 -23.68 -11.67 -15.41
CA ARG A 16 -22.42 -10.95 -15.64
C ARG A 16 -22.16 -10.96 -17.14
N THR A 17 -22.48 -9.88 -17.82
CA THR A 17 -21.90 -9.58 -19.13
C THR A 17 -20.41 -9.40 -18.88
N SER A 18 -19.62 -10.45 -19.10
CA SER A 18 -18.18 -10.39 -18.89
C SER A 18 -17.62 -9.31 -19.82
N SER A 19 -17.23 -8.17 -19.25
CA SER A 19 -16.64 -7.06 -20.02
C SER A 19 -15.24 -7.39 -20.54
N GLN A 20 -14.76 -8.61 -20.31
CA GLN A 20 -13.46 -9.09 -20.77
C GLN A 20 -13.53 -9.46 -22.26
N SER A 21 -12.68 -8.82 -23.05
CA SER A 21 -12.50 -9.14 -24.47
C SER A 21 -11.91 -10.54 -24.65
N LYS A 22 -12.06 -11.10 -25.86
CA LYS A 22 -11.42 -12.38 -26.21
C LYS A 22 -9.89 -12.34 -26.02
N GLY A 23 -9.26 -11.21 -26.37
CA GLY A 23 -7.82 -11.01 -26.23
C GLY A 23 -7.35 -10.99 -24.78
N GLU A 24 -8.02 -10.21 -23.92
CA GLU A 24 -7.72 -10.16 -22.48
C GLU A 24 -7.86 -11.53 -21.83
N ARG A 25 -8.91 -12.28 -22.19
CA ARG A 25 -9.11 -13.63 -21.66
C ARG A 25 -8.02 -14.60 -22.10
N THR A 26 -7.64 -14.58 -23.38
CA THR A 26 -6.55 -15.42 -23.90
C THR A 26 -5.24 -15.08 -23.21
N ALA A 27 -4.91 -13.79 -23.08
CA ALA A 27 -3.72 -13.34 -22.38
C ALA A 27 -3.70 -13.81 -20.92
N LEU A 28 -4.82 -13.66 -20.19
CA LEU A 28 -4.93 -14.12 -18.81
C LEU A 28 -4.74 -15.64 -18.68
N LEU A 29 -5.35 -16.43 -19.58
CA LEU A 29 -5.17 -17.88 -19.61
C LEU A 29 -3.72 -18.28 -19.90
N THR A 30 -3.05 -17.60 -20.82
CA THR A 30 -1.63 -17.82 -21.12
C THR A 30 -0.76 -17.53 -19.90
N VAL A 31 -0.99 -16.40 -19.21
CA VAL A 31 -0.25 -16.05 -17.99
C VAL A 31 -0.49 -17.09 -16.89
N LEU A 32 -1.75 -17.43 -16.59
CA LEU A 32 -2.07 -18.40 -15.53
C LEU A 32 -1.48 -19.79 -15.82
N ALA A 33 -1.43 -20.20 -17.10
CA ALA A 33 -0.77 -21.44 -17.51
C ALA A 33 0.75 -21.37 -17.37
N TYR A 34 1.37 -20.28 -17.85
CA TYR A 34 2.82 -20.07 -17.77
C TYR A 34 3.30 -20.05 -16.31
N GLU A 35 2.68 -19.22 -15.48
CA GLU A 35 3.01 -19.10 -14.06
C GLU A 35 2.64 -20.36 -13.28
N GLY A 36 1.49 -20.98 -13.58
CA GLY A 36 1.05 -22.21 -12.93
C GLY A 36 2.02 -23.37 -13.16
N LEU A 37 2.42 -23.60 -14.41
CA LEU A 37 3.38 -24.65 -14.77
C LEU A 37 4.77 -24.36 -14.19
N GLY A 38 5.24 -23.11 -14.30
CA GLY A 38 6.52 -22.67 -13.75
C GLY A 38 6.59 -22.86 -12.23
N ALA A 39 5.57 -22.42 -11.51
CA ALA A 39 5.50 -22.53 -10.06
C ALA A 39 5.32 -23.98 -9.58
N LEU A 40 4.55 -24.81 -10.29
CA LEU A 40 4.44 -26.25 -10.00
C LEU A 40 5.78 -26.96 -10.21
N LEU A 41 6.45 -26.71 -11.33
CA LEU A 41 7.73 -27.35 -11.63
C LEU A 41 8.81 -26.87 -10.66
N GLY A 42 9.01 -25.55 -10.53
CA GLY A 42 9.99 -24.97 -9.61
C GLY A 42 9.73 -25.38 -8.16
N GLY A 43 8.48 -25.29 -7.72
CA GLY A 43 8.08 -25.73 -6.38
C GLY A 43 8.35 -27.22 -6.13
N ALA A 44 8.02 -28.08 -7.09
CA ALA A 44 8.27 -29.52 -6.98
C ALA A 44 9.78 -29.85 -6.96
N LEU A 45 10.59 -29.18 -7.78
CA LEU A 45 12.05 -29.37 -7.80
C LEU A 45 12.68 -28.96 -6.47
N LEU A 46 12.28 -27.81 -5.91
CA LEU A 46 12.75 -27.34 -4.60
C LEU A 46 12.29 -28.24 -3.45
N VAL A 47 11.09 -28.83 -3.52
CA VAL A 47 10.63 -29.79 -2.51
C VAL A 47 11.35 -31.14 -2.63
N ALA A 48 11.61 -31.60 -3.86
CA ALA A 48 12.29 -32.87 -4.12
C ALA A 48 13.79 -32.83 -3.76
N ALA A 49 14.43 -31.67 -3.98
CA ALA A 49 15.82 -31.43 -3.60
C ALA A 49 15.96 -30.09 -2.88
N PRO A 50 15.66 -30.04 -1.57
CA PRO A 50 15.63 -28.79 -0.81
C PRO A 50 16.99 -28.17 -0.54
N ASP A 51 18.07 -28.89 -0.79
CA ASP A 51 19.43 -28.36 -0.87
C ASP A 51 19.65 -27.51 -2.15
N GLY A 52 18.67 -27.48 -3.06
CA GLY A 52 18.67 -26.65 -4.27
C GLY A 52 19.47 -27.23 -5.44
N ARG A 53 20.05 -28.44 -5.30
CA ARG A 53 20.94 -29.05 -6.31
C ARG A 53 20.29 -29.28 -7.68
N LEU A 54 18.97 -29.43 -7.76
CA LEU A 54 18.25 -29.63 -9.02
C LEU A 54 18.11 -28.35 -9.84
N MET A 55 18.32 -27.18 -9.22
CA MET A 55 18.19 -25.88 -9.86
C MET A 55 19.49 -25.06 -9.79
N ASP A 56 20.60 -25.68 -9.34
CA ASP A 56 21.88 -25.02 -9.10
C ASP A 56 21.77 -23.79 -8.17
N MET A 57 20.95 -23.92 -7.13
CA MET A 57 20.65 -22.85 -6.18
C MET A 57 21.25 -23.17 -4.80
N PRO A 58 22.39 -22.58 -4.40
CA PRO A 58 22.96 -22.84 -3.09
C PRO A 58 22.10 -22.21 -1.97
N VAL A 59 21.80 -22.98 -0.91
CA VAL A 59 20.99 -22.53 0.25
C VAL A 59 21.49 -21.21 0.86
N ALA A 60 22.79 -20.96 0.82
CA ALA A 60 23.42 -19.74 1.31
C ALA A 60 22.83 -18.45 0.68
N MET A 61 22.25 -18.53 -0.53
CA MET A 61 21.62 -17.37 -1.18
C MET A 61 20.41 -16.82 -0.41
N MET A 62 19.75 -17.65 0.42
CA MET A 62 18.63 -17.25 1.26
C MET A 62 19.07 -16.56 2.56
N ARG A 63 20.38 -16.38 2.78
CA ARG A 63 20.95 -15.61 3.91
C ARG A 63 20.44 -16.05 5.28
N GLY A 64 20.15 -17.35 5.44
CA GLY A 64 19.69 -17.94 6.70
C GLY A 64 18.22 -17.69 7.05
N VAL A 65 17.42 -17.09 6.15
CA VAL A 65 15.97 -16.91 6.36
C VAL A 65 15.24 -18.25 6.46
N PHE A 66 15.63 -19.19 5.60
CA PHE A 66 15.17 -20.58 5.65
C PHE A 66 16.37 -21.52 5.77
N PRO A 67 16.21 -22.68 6.46
CA PRO A 67 17.28 -23.67 6.57
C PRO A 67 17.55 -24.41 5.25
N ASP A 68 16.54 -24.52 4.39
CA ASP A 68 16.57 -25.16 3.08
C ASP A 68 15.41 -24.62 2.21
N PHE A 69 15.30 -25.08 0.96
CA PHE A 69 14.25 -24.64 0.03
C PHE A 69 12.89 -25.34 0.22
N ARG A 70 12.68 -26.16 1.26
CA ARG A 70 11.38 -26.86 1.44
C ARG A 70 10.22 -25.90 1.57
N VAL A 71 10.34 -24.91 2.46
CA VAL A 71 9.26 -23.94 2.71
C VAL A 71 9.02 -23.06 1.48
N PRO A 72 10.06 -22.44 0.87
CA PRO A 72 9.90 -21.76 -0.42
C PRO A 72 9.26 -22.62 -1.50
N GLY A 73 9.71 -23.86 -1.66
CA GLY A 73 9.20 -24.80 -2.65
C GLY A 73 7.73 -25.16 -2.44
N LEU A 74 7.30 -25.38 -1.19
CA LEU A 74 5.90 -25.64 -0.85
C LEU A 74 5.01 -24.43 -1.13
N ILE A 75 5.46 -23.21 -0.78
CA ILE A 75 4.73 -21.98 -1.08
C ILE A 75 4.56 -21.82 -2.59
N LEU A 76 5.65 -21.96 -3.34
CA LEU A 76 5.64 -21.84 -4.80
C LEU A 76 4.75 -22.92 -5.44
N PHE A 77 4.85 -24.18 -4.99
CA PHE A 77 4.01 -25.27 -5.48
C PHE A 77 2.52 -25.02 -5.20
N ALA A 78 2.17 -24.54 -4.00
CA ALA A 78 0.80 -24.18 -3.64
C ALA A 78 0.26 -23.03 -4.51
N LEU A 79 1.08 -22.01 -4.78
CA LEU A 79 0.74 -20.95 -5.73
C LEU A 79 0.54 -21.49 -7.15
N GLY A 80 1.32 -22.48 -7.57
CA GLY A 80 1.14 -23.18 -8.86
C GLY A 80 -0.19 -23.94 -8.95
N LEU A 81 -0.59 -24.64 -7.88
CA LEU A 81 -1.91 -25.27 -7.79
C LEU A 81 -3.04 -24.24 -7.86
N LEU A 82 -2.88 -23.12 -7.15
CA LEU A 82 -3.85 -22.03 -7.15
C LEU A 82 -3.99 -21.37 -8.53
N SER A 83 -2.88 -21.14 -9.23
CA SER A 83 -2.85 -20.63 -10.61
C SER A 83 -3.52 -21.59 -11.60
N THR A 84 -3.32 -22.90 -11.42
CA THR A 84 -3.97 -23.93 -12.23
C THR A 84 -5.49 -23.98 -11.97
N ALA A 85 -5.91 -23.85 -10.71
CA ALA A 85 -7.32 -23.74 -10.35
C ALA A 85 -7.95 -22.46 -10.93
N ALA A 86 -7.25 -21.33 -10.88
CA ALA A 86 -7.66 -20.07 -11.49
C ALA A 86 -7.80 -20.21 -13.02
N PHE A 87 -6.84 -20.85 -13.69
CA PHE A 87 -6.91 -21.16 -15.12
C PHE A 87 -8.18 -21.94 -15.44
N GLY A 88 -8.46 -23.02 -14.70
CA GLY A 88 -9.67 -23.83 -14.88
C GLY A 88 -10.96 -23.02 -14.68
N ALA A 89 -10.98 -22.11 -13.70
CA ALA A 89 -12.11 -21.23 -13.44
C ALA A 89 -12.34 -20.22 -14.57
N VAL A 90 -11.28 -19.56 -15.08
CA VAL A 90 -11.36 -18.63 -16.21
C VAL A 90 -11.74 -19.36 -17.51
N TRP A 91 -11.20 -20.56 -17.73
CA TRP A 91 -11.50 -21.41 -18.89
C TRP A 91 -12.98 -21.83 -18.91
N ARG A 92 -13.52 -22.23 -17.75
CA ARG A 92 -14.91 -22.64 -17.59
C ARG A 92 -15.88 -21.48 -17.39
N ARG A 93 -15.39 -20.23 -17.29
CA ARG A 93 -16.18 -19.03 -16.94
C ARG A 93 -16.94 -19.20 -15.62
N GLY A 94 -16.27 -19.80 -14.63
CA GLY A 94 -16.84 -20.07 -13.32
C GLY A 94 -17.01 -18.79 -12.49
N ARG A 95 -18.00 -18.76 -11.58
CA ARG A 95 -18.32 -17.58 -10.73
C ARG A 95 -17.19 -17.13 -9.80
N ALA A 96 -16.21 -17.99 -9.55
CA ALA A 96 -15.05 -17.76 -8.70
C ALA A 96 -13.78 -17.35 -9.48
N ASP A 97 -13.87 -17.20 -10.80
CA ASP A 97 -12.75 -16.83 -11.69
C ASP A 97 -11.95 -15.61 -11.20
N TRP A 98 -12.65 -14.54 -10.82
CA TRP A 98 -12.06 -13.30 -10.33
C TRP A 98 -11.33 -13.48 -9.00
N LEU A 99 -11.87 -14.28 -8.08
CA LEU A 99 -11.31 -14.47 -6.75
C LEU A 99 -10.06 -15.33 -6.84
N LEU A 100 -10.13 -16.45 -7.56
CA LEU A 100 -8.99 -17.35 -7.75
C LEU A 100 -7.87 -16.66 -8.53
N SER A 101 -8.20 -15.90 -9.59
CA SER A 101 -7.19 -15.12 -10.33
C SER A 101 -6.53 -14.06 -9.44
N ALA A 102 -7.31 -13.34 -8.63
CA ALA A 102 -6.77 -12.34 -7.71
C ALA A 102 -5.87 -12.96 -6.64
N LEU A 103 -6.25 -14.11 -6.07
CA LEU A 103 -5.44 -14.82 -5.07
C LEU A 103 -4.17 -15.42 -5.70
N ALA A 104 -4.26 -16.01 -6.88
CA ALA A 104 -3.12 -16.59 -7.60
C ALA A 104 -2.08 -15.52 -7.97
N LEU A 105 -2.52 -14.50 -8.71
CA LEU A 105 -1.64 -13.45 -9.22
C LEU A 105 -1.14 -12.54 -8.09
N GLY A 106 -2.00 -12.22 -7.12
CA GLY A 106 -1.60 -11.47 -5.93
C GLY A 106 -0.62 -12.24 -5.06
N GLY A 107 -0.83 -13.55 -4.89
CA GLY A 107 0.08 -14.44 -4.16
C GLY A 107 1.45 -14.51 -4.81
N LEU A 108 1.52 -14.70 -6.13
CA LEU A 108 2.78 -14.70 -6.89
C LEU A 108 3.49 -13.33 -6.81
N LEU A 109 2.75 -12.23 -6.94
CA LEU A 109 3.32 -10.89 -6.83
C LEU A 109 3.96 -10.66 -5.45
N VAL A 110 3.27 -11.06 -4.37
CA VAL A 110 3.81 -10.98 -3.00
C VAL A 110 5.01 -11.90 -2.85
N TRP A 111 4.93 -13.13 -3.37
CA TRP A 111 6.01 -14.11 -3.28
C TRP A 111 7.29 -13.66 -3.97
N PHE A 112 7.22 -13.17 -5.21
CA PHE A 112 8.38 -12.58 -5.88
C PHE A 112 8.97 -11.42 -5.09
N TRP A 113 8.13 -10.63 -4.44
CA TRP A 113 8.65 -9.52 -3.64
C TRP A 113 9.38 -9.99 -2.38
N VAL A 114 8.86 -11.03 -1.73
CA VAL A 114 9.53 -11.72 -0.62
C VAL A 114 10.85 -12.34 -1.07
N GLU A 115 10.89 -13.00 -2.23
CA GLU A 115 12.12 -13.57 -2.79
C GLU A 115 13.19 -12.49 -3.00
N ILE A 116 12.85 -11.37 -3.66
CA ILE A 116 13.82 -10.29 -3.88
C ILE A 116 14.30 -9.69 -2.55
N ALA A 117 13.43 -9.61 -1.52
CA ALA A 117 13.81 -9.16 -0.19
C ALA A 117 14.78 -10.14 0.50
N ILE A 118 14.55 -11.45 0.39
CA ILE A 118 15.43 -12.49 0.95
C ILE A 118 16.79 -12.49 0.23
N LEU A 119 16.78 -12.48 -1.10
CA LEU A 119 17.99 -12.55 -1.91
C LEU A 119 18.76 -11.22 -1.90
N GLN A 120 18.06 -10.11 -1.63
CA GLN A 120 18.53 -8.72 -1.73
C GLN A 120 19.23 -8.43 -3.06
N GLN A 121 18.67 -8.96 -4.15
CA GLN A 121 19.19 -8.75 -5.50
C GLN A 121 18.05 -8.83 -6.53
N LEU A 122 18.11 -7.97 -7.54
CA LEU A 122 17.19 -8.02 -8.66
C LEU A 122 17.83 -8.82 -9.80
N HIS A 123 17.53 -10.11 -9.84
CA HIS A 123 17.90 -10.98 -10.96
C HIS A 123 16.93 -10.84 -12.15
N TRP A 124 17.41 -11.07 -13.37
CA TRP A 124 16.58 -10.98 -14.59
C TRP A 124 15.39 -11.94 -14.60
N LEU A 125 15.51 -13.07 -13.88
CA LEU A 125 14.41 -14.03 -13.68
C LEU A 125 13.19 -13.36 -13.04
N HIS A 126 13.37 -12.39 -12.14
CA HIS A 126 12.23 -11.67 -11.57
C HIS A 126 11.50 -10.83 -12.62
N ALA A 127 12.18 -10.35 -13.66
CA ALA A 127 11.50 -9.70 -14.78
C ALA A 127 10.78 -10.73 -15.66
N MET A 128 11.42 -11.86 -15.95
CA MET A 128 10.85 -12.95 -16.75
C MET A 128 9.54 -13.49 -16.14
N TRP A 129 9.50 -13.69 -14.82
CA TRP A 129 8.32 -14.21 -14.11
C TRP A 129 7.40 -13.11 -13.56
N GLY A 130 7.95 -11.95 -13.18
CA GLY A 130 7.15 -10.86 -12.62
C GLY A 130 6.34 -10.08 -13.66
N LEU A 131 6.88 -9.83 -14.85
CA LEU A 131 6.16 -9.07 -15.90
C LEU A 131 4.89 -9.80 -16.39
N PRO A 132 4.90 -11.13 -16.63
CA PRO A 132 3.67 -11.85 -16.93
C PRO A 132 2.65 -11.77 -15.80
N VAL A 133 3.04 -11.84 -14.52
CA VAL A 133 2.10 -11.66 -13.40
C VAL A 133 1.46 -10.27 -13.44
N LEU A 134 2.20 -9.21 -13.72
CA LEU A 134 1.62 -7.86 -13.87
C LEU A 134 0.60 -7.79 -15.01
N LEU A 135 0.93 -8.38 -16.17
CA LEU A 135 -0.01 -8.50 -17.29
C LEU A 135 -1.25 -9.33 -16.90
N GLY A 136 -1.06 -10.40 -16.14
CA GLY A 136 -2.14 -11.20 -15.57
C GLY A 136 -3.05 -10.39 -14.68
N VAL A 137 -2.49 -9.57 -13.77
CA VAL A 137 -3.26 -8.70 -12.88
C VAL A 137 -4.10 -7.73 -13.71
N GLU A 138 -3.50 -7.06 -14.70
CA GLU A 138 -4.21 -6.13 -15.60
C GLU A 138 -5.37 -6.81 -16.34
N THR A 139 -5.09 -7.94 -16.98
CA THR A 139 -6.08 -8.70 -17.77
C THR A 139 -7.15 -9.40 -16.92
N ALA A 140 -6.90 -9.57 -15.62
CA ALA A 140 -7.88 -10.05 -14.64
C ALA A 140 -8.80 -8.94 -14.09
N LEU A 141 -8.46 -7.65 -14.24
CA LEU A 141 -9.29 -6.54 -13.73
C LEU A 141 -10.74 -6.56 -14.24
N PRO A 142 -11.03 -6.87 -15.53
CA PRO A 142 -12.40 -6.99 -16.03
C PRO A 142 -13.22 -8.10 -15.35
N LEU A 143 -12.59 -9.08 -14.71
CA LEU A 143 -13.30 -10.15 -13.97
C LEU A 143 -13.87 -9.64 -12.64
N LEU A 144 -13.38 -8.52 -12.10
CA LEU A 144 -13.80 -8.03 -10.79
C LEU A 144 -15.27 -7.57 -10.81
N PRO A 145 -16.16 -8.17 -9.99
CA PRO A 145 -17.52 -7.67 -9.85
C PRO A 145 -17.49 -6.30 -9.18
N ASN A 146 -18.29 -5.36 -9.69
CA ASN A 146 -18.30 -3.97 -9.23
C ASN A 146 -16.89 -3.37 -9.19
N ARG A 147 -16.11 -3.58 -10.27
CA ARG A 147 -14.69 -3.22 -10.42
C ARG A 147 -14.37 -1.86 -9.83
N ALA A 148 -15.10 -0.82 -10.19
CA ALA A 148 -14.87 0.54 -9.69
C ALA A 148 -14.94 0.64 -8.16
N ALA A 149 -15.95 0.03 -7.54
CA ALA A 149 -16.12 0.03 -6.09
C ALA A 149 -14.99 -0.76 -5.39
N ARG A 150 -14.61 -1.93 -5.93
CA ARG A 150 -13.52 -2.75 -5.38
C ARG A 150 -12.17 -2.07 -5.48
N LEU A 151 -11.86 -1.47 -6.64
CA LEU A 151 -10.60 -0.74 -6.84
C LEU A 151 -10.51 0.47 -5.91
N ARG A 152 -11.62 1.21 -5.75
CA ARG A 152 -11.70 2.29 -4.76
C ARG A 152 -11.46 1.77 -3.35
N GLN A 153 -12.10 0.67 -2.96
CA GLN A 153 -11.92 0.10 -1.62
C GLN A 153 -10.49 -0.39 -1.38
N ALA A 154 -9.88 -1.07 -2.36
CA ALA A 154 -8.49 -1.52 -2.30
C ALA A 154 -7.53 -0.33 -2.16
N ALA A 155 -7.72 0.73 -2.94
CA ALA A 155 -6.91 1.94 -2.84
C ALA A 155 -7.12 2.68 -1.50
N LEU A 156 -8.28 2.58 -0.86
CA LEU A 156 -8.47 3.13 0.50
C LEU A 156 -7.71 2.31 1.54
N TRP A 157 -7.73 0.97 1.41
CA TRP A 157 -6.94 0.09 2.26
C TRP A 157 -5.44 0.25 2.07
N SER A 158 -4.98 0.73 0.90
CA SER A 158 -3.55 0.88 0.64
C SER A 158 -2.87 1.85 1.60
N GLY A 159 -3.55 2.87 2.13
CA GLY A 159 -2.99 3.74 3.17
C GLY A 159 -2.74 3.02 4.49
N ILE A 160 -3.66 2.11 4.88
CA ILE A 160 -3.52 1.28 6.07
C ILE A 160 -2.39 0.26 5.86
N LEU A 161 -2.38 -0.42 4.71
CA LEU A 161 -1.36 -1.41 4.37
C LEU A 161 0.04 -0.77 4.25
N ALA A 162 0.15 0.42 3.65
CA ALA A 162 1.39 1.19 3.60
C ALA A 162 1.91 1.47 5.02
N SER A 163 1.02 1.91 5.90
CA SER A 163 1.37 2.26 7.27
C SER A 163 1.88 1.04 8.05
N LEU A 164 1.17 -0.08 7.96
CA LEU A 164 1.58 -1.35 8.58
C LEU A 164 2.89 -1.88 8.00
N LEU A 165 3.07 -1.78 6.68
CA LEU A 165 4.30 -2.18 6.02
C LEU A 165 5.49 -1.35 6.51
N TYR A 166 5.35 -0.02 6.62
CA TYR A 166 6.45 0.82 7.09
C TYR A 166 6.84 0.53 8.55
N VAL A 167 5.85 0.22 9.40
CA VAL A 167 6.11 -0.30 10.76
C VAL A 167 6.87 -1.63 10.68
N ALA A 168 6.43 -2.56 9.84
CA ALA A 168 7.10 -3.85 9.67
C ALA A 168 8.54 -3.69 9.19
N ILE A 169 8.83 -2.77 8.26
CA ILE A 169 10.20 -2.45 7.82
C ILE A 169 11.08 -2.02 9.00
N ASN A 170 10.55 -1.18 9.90
CA ASN A 170 11.26 -0.72 11.10
C ASN A 170 11.46 -1.82 12.17
N VAL A 171 10.82 -2.97 12.02
CA VAL A 171 11.02 -4.16 12.88
C VAL A 171 11.92 -5.19 12.21
N ILE A 172 11.75 -5.39 10.90
CA ILE A 172 12.44 -6.43 10.12
C ILE A 172 13.87 -6.01 9.78
N VAL A 173 14.09 -4.75 9.36
CA VAL A 173 15.39 -4.32 8.81
C VAL A 173 16.48 -4.14 9.88
N PRO A 174 16.24 -3.49 11.05
CA PRO A 174 17.30 -3.24 12.03
C PRO A 174 18.08 -4.48 12.50
N PRO A 175 17.45 -5.65 12.78
CA PRO A 175 18.18 -6.86 13.16
C PRO A 175 19.24 -7.34 12.15
N HIS A 176 19.15 -6.95 10.87
CA HIS A 176 20.14 -7.28 9.85
C HIS A 176 21.41 -6.41 9.89
N TRP A 177 21.50 -5.47 10.84
CA TRP A 177 22.71 -4.71 11.10
C TRP A 177 23.07 -4.80 12.60
N PRO A 178 24.00 -5.68 13.01
CA PRO A 178 24.32 -5.90 14.42
C PRO A 178 24.80 -4.66 15.19
N GLY A 179 25.43 -3.71 14.49
CA GLY A 179 25.87 -2.44 15.07
C GLY A 179 24.78 -1.37 15.16
N TYR A 180 23.58 -1.64 14.63
CA TYR A 180 22.50 -0.67 14.59
C TYR A 180 21.74 -0.59 15.92
N ASN A 181 21.66 0.60 16.50
CA ASN A 181 20.84 0.88 17.67
C ASN A 181 19.64 1.75 17.31
N SER A 182 18.43 1.20 17.39
CA SER A 182 17.19 1.91 17.01
C SER A 182 16.87 3.16 17.85
N ALA A 183 17.43 3.29 19.05
CA ALA A 183 17.28 4.51 19.84
C ALA A 183 18.31 5.58 19.45
N ALA A 184 19.55 5.16 19.21
CA ALA A 184 20.67 6.05 18.99
C ALA A 184 20.94 6.41 17.51
N GLN A 185 20.31 5.70 16.58
CA GLN A 185 20.48 5.87 15.13
C GLN A 185 19.17 6.13 14.42
N THR A 186 19.26 6.98 13.40
CA THR A 186 18.11 7.35 12.59
C THR A 186 17.68 6.18 11.71
N VAL A 187 16.42 6.18 11.32
CA VAL A 187 15.85 5.30 10.30
C VAL A 187 16.55 5.53 8.97
N SER A 188 16.91 6.79 8.64
CA SER A 188 17.64 7.12 7.43
C SER A 188 18.99 6.39 7.31
N GLU A 189 19.69 6.12 8.42
CA GLU A 189 20.95 5.35 8.42
C GLU A 189 20.78 3.91 7.89
N LEU A 190 19.60 3.29 8.04
CA LEU A 190 19.34 1.94 7.51
C LEU A 190 19.42 1.89 5.98
N SER A 191 19.29 3.03 5.32
CA SER A 191 19.35 3.21 3.87
C SER A 191 20.63 3.91 3.38
N ALA A 192 21.55 4.24 4.30
CA ALA A 192 22.74 5.03 4.02
C ALA A 192 23.77 4.30 3.15
N ILE A 193 24.62 5.06 2.48
CA ILE A 193 25.78 4.54 1.73
C ILE A 193 26.70 3.79 2.72
N GLY A 194 26.94 2.51 2.45
CA GLY A 194 27.74 1.62 3.30
C GLY A 194 26.93 0.82 4.32
N ALA A 195 25.64 1.12 4.53
CA ALA A 195 24.80 0.34 5.43
C ALA A 195 24.51 -1.06 4.84
N PRO A 196 24.71 -2.15 5.62
CA PRO A 196 24.46 -3.52 5.14
C PRO A 196 22.97 -3.77 4.84
N THR A 197 22.09 -2.96 5.42
CA THR A 197 20.63 -3.03 5.27
C THR A 197 20.08 -2.28 4.07
N ARG A 198 20.91 -1.49 3.36
CA ARG A 198 20.41 -0.54 2.35
C ARG A 198 19.59 -1.19 1.26
N VAL A 199 20.04 -2.33 0.74
CA VAL A 199 19.32 -3.02 -0.35
C VAL A 199 17.97 -3.54 0.15
N LEU A 200 17.96 -4.20 1.31
CA LEU A 200 16.73 -4.67 1.94
C LEU A 200 15.74 -3.54 2.20
N TRP A 201 16.22 -2.41 2.72
CA TRP A 201 15.41 -1.21 2.94
C TRP A 201 14.76 -0.74 1.64
N ASN A 202 15.53 -0.57 0.56
CA ASN A 202 15.01 -0.07 -0.72
C ASN A 202 13.99 -1.03 -1.35
N VAL A 203 14.23 -2.35 -1.26
CA VAL A 203 13.30 -3.36 -1.75
C VAL A 203 11.97 -3.27 -1.00
N LEU A 204 11.99 -3.22 0.34
CA LEU A 204 10.76 -3.18 1.13
C LEU A 204 10.06 -1.80 1.11
N ALA A 205 10.79 -0.71 0.93
CA ALA A 205 10.22 0.63 0.82
C ALA A 205 9.52 0.88 -0.53
N THR A 206 9.90 0.14 -1.58
CA THR A 206 9.25 0.25 -2.90
C THR A 206 7.73 -0.04 -2.86
N PRO A 207 7.25 -1.18 -2.32
CA PRO A 207 5.81 -1.43 -2.21
C PRO A 207 5.11 -0.41 -1.30
N TYR A 208 5.78 0.12 -0.28
CA TYR A 208 5.24 1.23 0.52
C TYR A 208 4.95 2.46 -0.35
N THR A 209 5.89 2.87 -1.20
CA THR A 209 5.72 4.00 -2.12
C THR A 209 4.52 3.79 -3.07
N LEU A 210 4.38 2.58 -3.64
CA LEU A 210 3.25 2.25 -4.52
C LEU A 210 1.90 2.30 -3.78
N LEU A 211 1.84 1.78 -2.55
CA LEU A 211 0.65 1.81 -1.72
C LEU A 211 0.26 3.24 -1.34
N MET A 212 1.26 4.11 -1.05
CA MET A 212 1.02 5.53 -0.75
C MET A 212 0.57 6.32 -1.98
N LEU A 213 1.09 6.01 -3.18
CA LEU A 213 0.59 6.59 -4.44
C LEU A 213 -0.87 6.23 -4.68
N ALA A 214 -1.24 4.95 -4.53
CA ALA A 214 -2.62 4.49 -4.63
C ALA A 214 -3.53 5.18 -3.59
N PHE A 215 -3.02 5.40 -2.38
CA PHE A 215 -3.75 6.07 -1.32
C PHE A 215 -3.99 7.55 -1.64
N GLY A 216 -2.94 8.30 -2.01
CA GLY A 216 -3.07 9.69 -2.41
C GLY A 216 -4.05 9.88 -3.57
N TRP A 217 -3.98 8.97 -4.57
CA TRP A 217 -4.89 8.96 -5.70
C TRP A 217 -6.35 8.82 -5.25
N VAL A 218 -6.66 7.85 -4.39
CA VAL A 218 -8.05 7.62 -3.97
C VAL A 218 -8.56 8.73 -3.04
N VAL A 219 -7.69 9.37 -2.24
CA VAL A 219 -8.05 10.54 -1.44
C VAL A 219 -8.47 11.68 -2.37
N TRP A 220 -7.68 11.96 -3.41
CA TRP A 220 -8.00 12.96 -4.43
C TRP A 220 -9.30 12.63 -5.18
N ALA A 221 -9.44 11.40 -5.66
CA ALA A 221 -10.63 10.93 -6.38
C ALA A 221 -11.89 10.92 -5.49
N SER A 222 -11.74 10.80 -4.17
CA SER A 222 -12.85 10.82 -3.21
C SER A 222 -13.30 12.22 -2.82
N ALA A 223 -12.62 13.27 -3.29
CA ALA A 223 -12.84 14.62 -2.80
C ALA A 223 -14.19 15.25 -3.20
N GLY A 224 -14.80 14.82 -4.32
CA GLY A 224 -16.02 15.46 -4.84
C GLY A 224 -15.84 16.99 -4.94
N TYR A 225 -16.79 17.77 -4.39
CA TYR A 225 -16.69 19.24 -4.32
C TYR A 225 -15.83 19.78 -3.15
N ASN A 226 -15.33 18.92 -2.25
CA ASN A 226 -14.51 19.32 -1.12
C ASN A 226 -13.09 19.69 -1.58
N ARG A 227 -12.87 20.99 -1.82
CA ARG A 227 -11.59 21.53 -2.28
C ARG A 227 -10.43 21.20 -1.34
N ARG A 228 -10.65 21.18 -0.02
CA ARG A 228 -9.62 20.88 0.98
C ARG A 228 -9.18 19.41 0.90
N LEU A 229 -10.13 18.49 0.78
CA LEU A 229 -9.82 17.07 0.60
C LEU A 229 -9.11 16.81 -0.74
N ARG A 230 -9.48 17.56 -1.79
CA ARG A 230 -8.80 17.49 -3.09
C ARG A 230 -7.34 17.91 -2.98
N SER A 231 -7.06 19.04 -2.33
CA SER A 231 -5.69 19.49 -2.06
C SER A 231 -4.91 18.49 -1.23
N THR A 232 -5.55 17.88 -0.22
CA THR A 232 -4.94 16.81 0.60
C THR A 232 -4.47 15.65 -0.27
N GLY A 233 -5.33 15.14 -1.18
CA GLY A 233 -4.97 14.05 -2.07
C GLY A 233 -3.83 14.39 -3.03
N ILE A 234 -3.82 15.60 -3.60
CA ILE A 234 -2.73 16.08 -4.47
C ILE A 234 -1.41 16.15 -3.71
N LEU A 235 -1.42 16.68 -2.49
CA LEU A 235 -0.22 16.79 -1.66
C LEU A 235 0.30 15.41 -1.23
N LEU A 236 -0.59 14.46 -0.93
CA LEU A 236 -0.22 13.06 -0.65
C LEU A 236 0.35 12.36 -1.89
N LEU A 237 -0.18 12.64 -3.08
CA LEU A 237 0.41 12.14 -4.33
C LEU A 237 1.80 12.71 -4.57
N ALA A 238 1.99 14.02 -4.37
CA ALA A 238 3.30 14.65 -4.48
C ALA A 238 4.29 14.07 -3.45
N TYR A 239 3.86 13.91 -2.19
CA TYR A 239 4.64 13.24 -1.14
C TYR A 239 5.06 11.82 -1.58
N ALA A 240 4.12 11.02 -2.07
CA ALA A 240 4.39 9.64 -2.45
C ALA A 240 5.29 9.57 -3.70
N ALA A 241 5.17 10.51 -4.65
CA ALA A 241 6.05 10.59 -5.81
C ALA A 241 7.51 10.90 -5.42
N LEU A 242 7.75 11.69 -4.37
CA LEU A 242 9.11 11.88 -3.83
C LEU A 242 9.72 10.57 -3.30
N GLY A 243 8.89 9.58 -2.94
CA GLY A 243 9.28 8.20 -2.65
C GLY A 243 10.20 7.59 -3.72
N ILE A 244 10.00 7.95 -4.99
CA ILE A 244 10.78 7.46 -6.13
C ILE A 244 12.18 8.10 -6.15
N CYS A 245 12.35 9.29 -5.57
CA CYS A 245 13.61 10.02 -5.55
C CYS A 245 14.55 9.57 -4.42
N TRP A 246 14.02 9.03 -3.31
CA TRP A 246 14.81 8.64 -2.13
C TRP A 246 15.99 7.69 -2.41
N PRO A 247 15.87 6.66 -3.27
CA PRO A 247 17.00 5.78 -3.61
C PRO A 247 18.21 6.50 -4.21
N PHE A 248 17.99 7.67 -4.84
CA PHE A 248 19.01 8.50 -5.48
C PHE A 248 19.57 9.60 -4.58
N ALA A 249 18.99 9.79 -3.39
CA ALA A 249 19.44 10.73 -2.36
C ALA A 249 19.77 10.02 -1.03
N PRO A 250 20.63 8.98 -1.03
CA PRO A 250 21.07 8.34 0.21
C PRO A 250 22.04 9.27 0.96
N MET A 251 21.94 9.30 2.28
CA MET A 251 22.98 9.91 3.11
C MET A 251 24.18 8.98 3.26
N HIS A 252 25.33 9.53 3.63
CA HIS A 252 26.47 8.77 4.12
C HIS A 252 26.29 8.39 5.59
N LEU A 253 26.96 7.32 6.01
CA LEU A 253 27.05 6.94 7.42
C LEU A 253 27.79 8.01 8.24
N ARG A 254 27.44 8.11 9.53
CA ARG A 254 27.97 9.11 10.46
C ARG A 254 29.50 9.12 10.56
N GLU A 255 30.15 7.96 10.47
CA GLU A 255 31.61 7.83 10.47
C GLU A 255 32.23 8.50 9.24
N ALA A 256 31.61 8.29 8.06
CA ALA A 256 32.05 8.90 6.82
C ALA A 256 31.79 10.40 6.80
N LEU A 257 30.65 10.86 7.33
CA LEU A 257 30.34 12.28 7.49
C LEU A 257 31.37 12.99 8.38
N ALA A 258 31.70 12.41 9.53
CA ALA A 258 32.66 12.98 10.48
C ALA A 258 34.09 13.03 9.90
N ALA A 259 34.43 12.10 8.99
CA ALA A 259 35.69 12.10 8.26
C ALA A 259 35.74 13.10 7.08
N GLY A 260 34.70 13.91 6.89
CA GLY A 260 34.60 14.86 5.78
C GLY A 260 34.22 14.22 4.43
N GLY A 261 33.76 12.97 4.43
CA GLY A 261 33.33 12.23 3.25
C GLY A 261 31.89 12.51 2.79
N GLY A 262 31.23 13.53 3.35
CA GLY A 262 29.91 13.96 2.90
C GLY A 262 29.92 14.49 1.46
N GLY A 263 28.78 14.40 0.79
CA GLY A 263 28.65 14.76 -0.61
C GLY A 263 27.29 15.37 -0.96
N ILE A 264 27.07 15.58 -2.27
CA ILE A 264 25.83 16.16 -2.81
C ILE A 264 24.61 15.34 -2.40
N THR A 265 24.75 14.02 -2.29
CA THR A 265 23.64 13.13 -1.89
C THR A 265 23.14 13.39 -0.48
N ASP A 266 23.98 13.86 0.46
CA ASP A 266 23.56 14.25 1.80
C ASP A 266 22.73 15.54 1.78
N THR A 267 23.16 16.52 0.98
CA THR A 267 22.38 17.75 0.76
C THR A 267 21.04 17.44 0.11
N LEU A 268 21.01 16.54 -0.88
CA LEU A 268 19.78 16.07 -1.49
C LEU A 268 18.90 15.32 -0.49
N HIS A 269 19.49 14.47 0.37
CA HIS A 269 18.76 13.73 1.41
C HIS A 269 18.04 14.68 2.38
N ILE A 270 18.75 15.69 2.88
CA ILE A 270 18.19 16.71 3.78
C ILE A 270 17.12 17.52 3.05
N THR A 271 17.41 17.99 1.83
CA THR A 271 16.47 18.78 1.03
C THR A 271 15.18 17.98 0.77
N LEU A 272 15.32 16.71 0.40
CA LEU A 272 14.19 15.81 0.16
C LEU A 272 13.38 15.59 1.44
N GLY A 273 14.05 15.43 2.59
CA GLY A 273 13.41 15.36 3.91
C GLY A 273 12.58 16.61 4.22
N VAL A 274 13.15 17.80 4.04
CA VAL A 274 12.46 19.09 4.27
C VAL A 274 11.24 19.24 3.35
N VAL A 275 11.39 18.99 2.05
CA VAL A 275 10.27 19.09 1.09
C VAL A 275 9.18 18.06 1.42
N THR A 276 9.55 16.83 1.74
CA THR A 276 8.63 15.76 2.14
C THR A 276 7.83 16.16 3.39
N GLN A 277 8.51 16.71 4.40
CA GLN A 277 7.86 17.17 5.62
C GLN A 277 6.91 18.36 5.37
N ALA A 278 7.32 19.33 4.54
CA ALA A 278 6.50 20.47 4.19
C ALA A 278 5.22 20.07 3.44
N LEU A 279 5.33 19.14 2.47
CA LEU A 279 4.17 18.59 1.77
C LEU A 279 3.20 17.90 2.74
N PHE A 280 3.73 17.13 3.69
CA PHE A 280 2.90 16.46 4.67
C PHE A 280 2.22 17.45 5.63
N PHE A 281 2.91 18.46 6.14
CA PHE A 281 2.29 19.49 6.98
C PHE A 281 1.17 20.25 6.27
N CYS A 282 1.38 20.59 4.99
CA CYS A 282 0.33 21.17 4.16
C CYS A 282 -0.85 20.20 4.01
N ALA A 283 -0.60 18.93 3.70
CA ALA A 283 -1.65 17.91 3.56
C ALA A 283 -2.46 17.76 4.85
N LEU A 284 -1.78 17.68 5.98
CA LEU A 284 -2.37 17.61 7.31
C LEU A 284 -3.26 18.83 7.59
N GLY A 285 -2.78 20.04 7.30
CA GLY A 285 -3.55 21.29 7.49
C GLY A 285 -4.82 21.34 6.64
N PHE A 286 -4.73 21.00 5.36
CA PHE A 286 -5.91 20.94 4.48
C PHE A 286 -6.91 19.88 4.94
N ALA A 287 -6.44 18.69 5.29
CA ALA A 287 -7.29 17.60 5.75
C ALA A 287 -7.99 17.92 7.07
N ALA A 288 -7.31 18.61 7.99
CA ALA A 288 -7.86 19.03 9.28
C ALA A 288 -9.15 19.84 9.11
N GLY A 289 -9.19 20.71 8.08
CA GLY A 289 -10.38 21.49 7.74
C GLY A 289 -11.41 20.76 6.86
N ALA A 290 -11.15 19.52 6.44
CA ALA A 290 -11.96 18.80 5.45
C ALA A 290 -12.97 17.81 6.07
N LEU A 291 -12.71 17.29 7.28
CA LEU A 291 -13.40 16.12 7.87
C LEU A 291 -14.05 16.39 9.23
N GLY A 292 -14.35 17.64 9.55
CA GLY A 292 -15.07 18.04 10.78
C GLY A 292 -14.19 18.26 12.02
N ARG A 293 -14.82 18.68 13.13
CA ARG A 293 -14.11 19.15 14.35
C ARG A 293 -13.27 18.09 15.05
N GLY A 294 -13.73 16.83 15.09
CA GLY A 294 -12.95 15.74 15.72
C GLY A 294 -11.63 15.48 14.99
N PHE A 295 -11.67 15.43 13.65
CA PHE A 295 -10.47 15.25 12.83
C PHE A 295 -9.55 16.47 12.85
N LEU A 296 -10.12 17.68 13.00
CA LEU A 296 -9.36 18.91 13.21
C LEU A 296 -8.50 18.83 14.48
N TYR A 297 -9.10 18.54 15.64
CA TYR A 297 -8.35 18.46 16.90
C TYR A 297 -7.30 17.35 16.88
N TYR A 298 -7.65 16.19 16.31
CA TYR A 298 -6.69 15.10 16.11
C TYR A 298 -5.50 15.55 15.24
N SER A 299 -5.76 16.22 14.12
CA SER A 299 -4.70 16.69 13.22
C SER A 299 -3.84 17.77 13.88
N LEU A 300 -4.43 18.71 14.63
CA LEU A 300 -3.68 19.71 15.39
C LEU A 300 -2.77 19.07 16.45
N PHE A 301 -3.26 18.05 17.14
CA PHE A 301 -2.45 17.29 18.10
C PHE A 301 -1.30 16.54 17.39
N SER A 302 -1.59 15.86 16.27
CA SER A 302 -0.55 15.23 15.45
C SER A 302 0.50 16.23 14.98
N PHE A 303 0.08 17.42 14.52
CA PHE A 303 0.98 18.49 14.12
C PHE A 303 1.90 18.93 15.25
N LEU A 304 1.37 19.11 16.46
CA LEU A 304 2.16 19.48 17.63
C LEU A 304 3.22 18.40 17.95
N LEU A 305 2.84 17.13 17.95
CA LEU A 305 3.80 16.03 18.19
C LEU A 305 4.90 16.02 17.13
N LEU A 306 4.53 16.15 15.84
CA LEU A 306 5.49 16.19 14.75
C LEU A 306 6.46 17.36 14.88
N LEU A 307 5.97 18.53 15.30
CA LEU A 307 6.81 19.72 15.49
C LEU A 307 7.80 19.51 16.65
N VAL A 308 7.32 18.99 17.78
CA VAL A 308 8.16 18.73 18.96
C VAL A 308 9.23 17.70 18.64
N PHE A 309 8.85 16.50 18.21
CA PHE A 309 9.81 15.43 17.98
C PHE A 309 10.68 15.70 16.75
N GLY A 310 10.16 16.36 15.72
CA GLY A 310 10.94 16.74 14.54
C GLY A 310 12.04 17.75 14.91
N THR A 311 11.72 18.69 15.79
CA THR A 311 12.70 19.64 16.34
C THR A 311 13.75 18.92 17.18
N LEU A 312 13.37 17.95 18.02
CA LEU A 312 14.32 17.15 18.79
C LEU A 312 15.28 16.37 17.89
N THR A 313 14.79 15.72 16.82
CA THR A 313 15.64 15.07 15.81
C THR A 313 16.60 16.06 15.15
N PHE A 314 16.12 17.24 14.78
CA PHE A 314 16.93 18.28 14.14
C PHE A 314 18.04 18.82 15.07
N LEU A 315 17.75 19.00 16.36
CA LEU A 315 18.73 19.45 17.36
C LEU A 315 19.85 18.43 17.58
N ASP A 316 19.58 17.13 17.43
CA ASP A 316 20.58 16.06 17.52
C ASP A 316 21.38 15.86 16.22
N ALA A 317 20.89 16.33 15.07
CA ALA A 317 21.52 16.10 13.77
C ALA A 317 22.99 16.59 13.66
N PRO A 318 23.41 17.74 14.24
CA PRO A 318 24.82 18.14 14.25
C PRO A 318 25.74 17.22 15.06
N ALA A 319 25.22 16.48 16.04
CA ALA A 319 25.98 15.47 16.77
C ALA A 319 26.16 14.22 15.89
N LEU A 320 25.11 13.79 15.18
CA LEU A 320 25.18 12.70 14.19
C LEU A 320 26.25 12.99 13.13
N ALA A 321 26.26 14.19 12.54
CA ALA A 321 27.22 14.57 11.51
C ALA A 321 28.68 14.54 11.98
N ARG A 322 28.93 14.71 13.28
CA ARG A 322 30.25 14.64 13.91
C ARG A 322 30.56 13.27 14.52
N ASN A 323 29.70 12.27 14.28
CA ASN A 323 29.79 10.95 14.88
C ASN A 323 29.86 10.98 16.42
N LEU A 324 29.14 11.93 17.04
CA LEU A 324 29.01 12.05 18.49
C LEU A 324 27.80 11.24 18.99
N PRO A 325 27.72 10.94 20.30
CA PRO A 325 26.57 10.24 20.87
C PRO A 325 25.25 10.97 20.62
N THR A 326 24.26 10.25 20.10
CA THR A 326 22.89 10.73 19.82
C THR A 326 21.87 9.79 20.44
N PRO A 327 21.79 9.67 21.78
CA PRO A 327 21.17 8.54 22.46
C PRO A 327 19.68 8.31 22.13
N LEU A 328 18.95 9.36 21.72
CA LEU A 328 17.51 9.31 21.47
C LEU A 328 17.08 9.78 20.07
N ILE A 329 18.02 10.14 19.18
CA ILE A 329 17.67 10.69 17.85
C ILE A 329 16.76 9.75 17.06
N GLY A 330 17.02 8.44 17.15
CA GLY A 330 16.25 7.39 16.50
C GLY A 330 14.86 7.19 17.13
N VAL A 331 14.71 7.49 18.42
CA VAL A 331 13.40 7.49 19.10
C VAL A 331 12.56 8.65 18.60
N TRP A 332 13.12 9.86 18.56
CA TRP A 332 12.42 11.07 18.10
C TRP A 332 11.92 10.94 16.66
N GLU A 333 12.78 10.42 15.78
CA GLU A 333 12.40 10.21 14.39
C GLU A 333 11.31 9.14 14.24
N ARG A 334 11.40 8.03 14.98
CA ARG A 334 10.37 6.99 14.96
C ARG A 334 9.03 7.45 15.51
N ILE A 335 9.03 8.34 16.51
CA ILE A 335 7.78 8.95 16.98
C ILE A 335 7.16 9.80 15.86
N ASN A 336 7.95 10.64 15.17
CA ASN A 336 7.46 11.39 14.01
C ASN A 336 6.84 10.49 12.95
N ILE A 337 7.57 9.44 12.55
CA ILE A 337 7.11 8.46 11.58
C ILE A 337 5.80 7.82 12.08
N GLY A 338 5.75 7.37 13.33
CA GLY A 338 4.56 6.76 13.94
C GLY A 338 3.34 7.67 13.91
N VAL A 339 3.50 8.97 14.22
CA VAL A 339 2.42 9.95 14.15
C VAL A 339 1.92 10.12 12.71
N PHE A 340 2.83 10.20 11.73
CA PHE A 340 2.48 10.25 10.31
C PHE A 340 1.68 9.00 9.88
N LEU A 341 2.17 7.81 10.18
CA LEU A 341 1.54 6.55 9.78
C LEU A 341 0.17 6.38 10.43
N LEU A 342 0.04 6.72 11.71
CA LEU A 342 -1.26 6.68 12.40
C LEU A 342 -2.24 7.68 11.77
N TRP A 343 -1.78 8.87 11.41
CA TRP A 343 -2.61 9.86 10.74
C TRP A 343 -3.13 9.38 9.38
N VAL A 344 -2.27 8.71 8.59
CA VAL A 344 -2.66 8.08 7.32
C VAL A 344 -3.73 6.99 7.55
N VAL A 345 -3.57 6.15 8.57
CA VAL A 345 -4.56 5.13 8.96
C VAL A 345 -5.90 5.78 9.33
N VAL A 346 -5.89 6.81 10.16
CA VAL A 346 -7.13 7.49 10.58
C VAL A 346 -7.82 8.14 9.39
N LEU A 347 -7.08 8.80 8.49
CA LEU A 347 -7.63 9.36 7.26
C LEU A 347 -8.28 8.28 6.39
N ALA A 348 -7.61 7.15 6.19
CA ALA A 348 -8.15 6.02 5.43
C ALA A 348 -9.44 5.47 6.04
N LEU A 349 -9.47 5.27 7.37
CA LEU A 349 -10.65 4.79 8.09
C LEU A 349 -11.82 5.76 8.01
N GLN A 350 -11.58 7.08 8.09
CA GLN A 350 -12.64 8.08 7.90
C GLN A 350 -13.25 8.00 6.51
N LEU A 351 -12.42 7.90 5.46
CA LEU A 351 -12.90 7.78 4.07
C LEU A 351 -13.62 6.46 3.79
N LEU A 352 -13.21 5.36 4.44
CA LEU A 352 -13.92 4.08 4.38
C LEU A 352 -15.31 4.16 5.04
N ARG A 353 -15.46 4.93 6.13
CA ARG A 353 -16.74 5.13 6.83
C ARG A 353 -17.70 6.01 6.04
N THR A 354 -17.22 7.10 5.44
CA THR A 354 -18.07 8.00 4.64
C THR A 354 -18.58 7.33 3.37
N GLY A 355 -17.78 6.48 2.73
CA GLY A 355 -18.19 5.71 1.55
C GLY A 355 -19.29 4.66 1.81
N ARG A 356 -19.52 4.25 3.06
CA ARG A 356 -20.60 3.31 3.46
C ARG A 356 -21.92 3.99 3.79
N SER A 357 -21.93 5.32 3.92
CA SER A 357 -23.11 6.08 4.38
C SER A 357 -24.14 6.54 3.32
N PRO A 358 -24.12 6.15 2.01
CA PRO A 358 -25.20 6.54 1.09
C PRO A 358 -26.60 6.08 1.52
N ALA A 359 -26.70 4.94 2.24
CA ALA A 359 -27.97 4.37 2.67
C ALA A 359 -28.69 5.20 3.77
N LEU A 360 -27.97 5.99 4.56
CA LEU A 360 -28.55 6.80 5.63
C LEU A 360 -29.05 8.18 5.15
N HIS A 361 -28.47 8.71 4.06
CA HIS A 361 -28.94 9.96 3.47
C HIS A 361 -30.17 9.76 2.56
N ALA A 362 -30.31 8.60 1.92
CA ALA A 362 -31.51 8.27 1.14
C ALA A 362 -32.76 8.12 2.03
N VAL A 363 -32.61 7.59 3.26
CA VAL A 363 -33.73 7.44 4.20
C VAL A 363 -34.12 8.77 4.86
N ARG A 364 -33.18 9.71 5.05
CA ARG A 364 -33.48 11.04 5.59
C ARG A 364 -33.96 12.06 4.54
N GLY A 365 -33.59 11.88 3.26
CA GLY A 365 -34.05 12.76 2.18
C GLY A 365 -35.46 12.46 1.67
N ALA A 366 -36.01 11.28 1.98
CA ALA A 366 -37.35 10.86 1.57
C ALA A 366 -38.44 11.05 2.64
N GLY A 367 -38.10 11.58 3.82
CA GLY A 367 -38.98 11.57 5.00
C GLY A 367 -39.23 12.91 5.69
N SER A 368 -38.84 14.04 5.10
CA SER A 368 -39.16 15.35 5.68
C SER A 368 -39.34 16.37 4.57
N ASP A 369 -40.54 16.36 3.97
CA ASP A 369 -41.12 17.56 3.39
C ASP A 369 -41.85 18.31 4.52
N PRO A 370 -41.30 19.41 5.06
CA PRO A 370 -41.96 20.20 6.09
C PRO A 370 -43.15 21.00 5.55
N ASP A 371 -43.37 21.04 4.23
CA ASP A 371 -44.41 21.83 3.58
C ASP A 371 -45.67 21.01 3.24
N ALA A 372 -45.65 19.69 3.45
CA ALA A 372 -46.82 18.82 3.25
C ALA A 372 -47.88 18.98 4.37
N GLU A 373 -47.46 19.30 5.61
CA GLU A 373 -48.36 19.50 6.75
C GLU A 373 -49.11 20.85 6.70
N ARG A 374 -48.58 21.83 5.95
CA ARG A 374 -49.21 23.16 5.81
C ARG A 374 -50.34 23.22 4.77
N ARG A 375 -50.46 22.21 3.92
CA ARG A 375 -51.49 22.17 2.85
C ARG A 375 -52.77 21.48 3.27
N HIS A 376 -52.83 20.88 4.47
CA HIS A 376 -54.04 20.21 4.94
C HIS A 376 -54.91 21.06 5.86
N ASP A 377 -54.36 22.12 6.45
CA ASP A 377 -55.08 23.00 7.39
C ASP A 377 -55.77 24.21 6.72
N SER A 378 -55.54 24.46 5.43
CA SER A 378 -56.14 25.60 4.71
C SER A 378 -57.49 25.28 4.03
N ASP A 379 -57.90 24.01 3.99
CA ASP A 379 -59.13 23.57 3.30
C ASP A 379 -60.32 23.29 4.26
N LEU A 380 -60.20 23.69 5.54
CA LEU A 380 -61.24 23.46 6.58
C LEU A 380 -61.87 24.76 7.14
N LEU A 381 -61.69 25.90 6.48
CA LEU A 381 -62.26 27.20 6.89
C LEU A 381 -62.89 27.96 5.71
N ILE A 382 -63.77 27.31 4.95
CA ILE A 382 -64.84 27.99 4.20
C ILE A 382 -66.11 27.13 4.31
N ASP A 383 -66.90 27.42 5.32
CA ASP A 383 -68.37 27.51 5.27
C ASP A 383 -68.87 28.35 6.45
#